data_AF-A0A2K3PIY2-F1
#
_entry.id   AF-A0A2K3PIY2-F1
#
_cell.length_a   1.000
_cell.length_b   1.000
_cell.length_c   1.000
_cell.angle_alpha   90.00
_cell.angle_beta   90.00
_cell.angle_gamma   90.00
#
_symmetry.space_group_name_H-M   'P 1'
#
loop_
_entity.id
_entity.type
_entity.pdbx_description
1 polymer ?
#
loop_
_entity_poly.entity_id
_entity_poly.type
_entity_poly.pdbx_seq_one_letter_code
_entity_poly.pdbx_strand_id
1 'polypeptide(L)'
;MRSFVPAIYDVTVAIPKSSPAPTMLRLLQGKPSVVQVHIKRHLMNELPEKDEAVAQWCRDIFVAKDALLDKHVAEDTFSDQELQDARRPIKSLVVALSWAFVVVAGTLKFLQWSSLLSSWKGVAFSTFGLAVVTGLMHILILFSQAERSNPSKVASAKRKNKEEQPLTTNGKQQ
;
A
#
# COMPACT_ATOMS: atom_id res chain seq x y z
N MET A 1 -10.64 13.08 24.87
CA MET A 1 -9.49 12.51 24.13
C MET A 1 -8.28 12.20 25.02
N ARG A 2 -7.91 13.07 25.98
CA ARG A 2 -6.74 12.83 26.85
C ARG A 2 -6.83 11.62 27.78
N SER A 3 -8.05 11.19 28.13
CA SER A 3 -8.29 9.95 28.90
C SER A 3 -8.07 8.66 28.08
N PHE A 4 -8.07 8.76 26.75
CA PHE A 4 -7.95 7.62 25.85
C PHE A 4 -6.56 7.51 25.20
N VAL A 5 -5.87 8.64 25.01
CA VAL A 5 -4.54 8.70 24.40
C VAL A 5 -3.49 8.84 25.50
N PRO A 6 -2.68 7.81 25.78
CA PRO A 6 -1.72 7.83 26.89
C PRO A 6 -0.45 8.66 26.60
N ALA A 7 -0.08 8.81 25.33
CA ALA A 7 1.10 9.57 24.90
C ALA A 7 0.99 10.04 23.45
N ILE A 8 1.68 11.12 23.14
CA ILE A 8 1.91 11.61 21.78
C ILE A 8 3.34 11.26 21.40
N TYR A 9 3.50 10.63 20.23
CA TYR A 9 4.80 10.39 19.65
C TYR A 9 5.09 11.48 18.64
N ASP A 10 6.14 12.23 18.92
CA ASP A 10 6.71 13.16 17.99
C ASP A 10 7.74 12.45 17.12
N VAL A 11 7.48 12.38 15.82
CA VAL A 11 8.34 11.72 14.84
C VAL A 11 8.85 12.76 13.85
N THR A 12 10.17 12.92 13.80
CA THR A 12 10.87 13.73 12.81
C THR A 12 11.70 12.80 11.94
N VAL A 13 11.55 12.94 10.62
CA VAL A 13 12.22 12.09 9.65
C VAL A 13 13.09 12.99 8.77
N ALA A 14 14.36 12.64 8.62
CA ALA A 14 15.18 13.26 7.58
C ALA A 14 15.99 12.21 6.82
N ILE A 15 16.30 12.60 5.58
CA ILE A 15 17.03 11.80 4.63
C ILE A 15 18.41 12.45 4.52
N PRO A 16 19.49 11.73 4.90
CA PRO A 16 20.82 12.28 4.78
C PRO A 16 21.17 12.49 3.31
N LYS A 17 21.88 13.58 3.00
CA LYS A 17 22.25 13.99 1.62
C LYS A 17 23.18 12.98 0.95
N SER A 18 23.92 12.23 1.75
CA SER A 18 24.77 11.11 1.33
C SER A 18 23.97 9.92 0.78
N SER A 19 22.69 9.81 1.14
CA SER A 19 21.84 8.70 0.76
C SER A 19 20.81 9.11 -0.30
N PRO A 20 20.47 8.22 -1.24
CA PRO A 20 19.44 8.51 -2.21
C PRO A 20 18.06 8.48 -1.56
N ALA A 21 17.24 9.47 -1.91
CA ALA A 21 15.89 9.61 -1.38
C ALA A 21 15.02 8.35 -1.61
N PRO A 22 14.17 7.99 -0.63
CA PRO A 22 13.24 6.86 -0.73
C PRO A 22 12.12 7.22 -1.72
N THR A 23 12.34 6.91 -3.00
CA THR A 23 11.29 7.00 -4.03
C THR A 23 10.47 5.71 -4.05
N MET A 24 9.16 5.80 -4.32
CA MET A 24 8.30 4.62 -4.50
C MET A 24 8.88 3.58 -5.47
N LEU A 25 9.43 4.05 -6.59
CA LEU A 25 10.04 3.18 -7.59
C LEU A 25 11.26 2.41 -7.05
N ARG A 26 12.04 3.02 -6.15
CA ARG A 26 13.18 2.35 -5.51
C ARG A 26 12.74 1.31 -4.49
N LEU A 27 11.69 1.60 -3.73
CA LEU A 27 11.09 0.66 -2.79
C LEU A 27 10.59 -0.60 -3.51
N LEU A 28 9.91 -0.42 -4.66
CA LEU A 28 9.46 -1.52 -5.51
C LEU A 28 10.63 -2.30 -6.14
N GLN A 29 11.73 -1.61 -6.47
CA GLN A 29 12.96 -2.24 -6.94
C GLN A 29 13.78 -2.92 -5.82
N GLY A 30 13.32 -2.87 -4.57
CA GLY A 30 14.04 -3.45 -3.42
C GLY A 30 15.37 -2.75 -3.12
N LYS A 31 15.58 -1.52 -3.60
CA LYS A 31 16.81 -0.77 -3.37
C LYS A 31 16.82 -0.19 -1.95
N PRO A 32 17.90 -0.37 -1.17
CA PRO A 32 17.99 0.22 0.16
C PRO A 32 18.06 1.76 0.07
N SER A 33 17.48 2.41 1.08
CA SER A 33 17.58 3.85 1.35
C SER A 33 17.67 4.00 2.86
N VAL A 34 18.62 4.84 3.31
CA VAL A 34 18.84 5.10 4.73
C VAL A 34 18.03 6.32 5.10
N VAL A 35 17.24 6.21 6.16
CA VAL A 35 16.44 7.30 6.67
C VAL A 35 16.75 7.41 8.15
N GLN A 36 17.06 8.61 8.61
CA GLN A 36 17.25 8.86 10.03
C GLN A 36 15.93 9.34 10.61
N VAL A 37 15.46 8.64 11.65
CA VAL A 37 14.19 8.93 12.31
C VAL A 37 14.47 9.27 13.76
N HIS A 38 14.06 10.45 14.19
CA HIS A 38 14.10 10.88 15.57
C HIS A 38 12.68 10.79 16.16
N ILE A 39 12.51 9.93 17.17
CA ILE A 39 11.22 9.71 17.84
C ILE A 39 11.34 10.18 19.29
N LYS A 40 10.50 11.14 19.67
CA LYS A 40 10.38 11.61 21.06
C LYS A 40 8.98 11.30 21.58
N ARG A 41 8.90 10.69 22.76
CA ARG A 41 7.63 10.38 23.42
C ARG A 41 7.29 11.50 24.40
N HIS A 42 6.10 12.07 24.25
CA HIS A 42 5.52 13.03 25.19
C HIS A 42 4.32 12.40 25.89
N LEU A 43 4.32 12.36 27.21
CA LEU A 43 3.21 11.82 27.99
C LEU A 43 2.04 12.82 27.97
N MET A 44 0.81 12.32 27.96
CA MET A 44 -0.36 13.21 27.88
C MET A 44 -0.52 14.08 29.15
N ASN A 45 0.08 13.67 30.25
CA ASN A 45 0.12 14.40 31.52
C ASN A 45 1.06 15.61 31.48
N GLU A 46 2.03 15.64 30.55
CA GLU A 46 2.98 16.74 30.39
C GLU A 46 2.42 17.86 29.51
N LEU A 47 1.30 17.63 28.82
CA LEU A 47 0.69 18.63 27.96
C LEU A 47 -0.15 19.63 28.77
N PRO A 48 -0.04 20.95 28.51
CA PRO A 48 -0.88 21.96 29.13
C PRO A 48 -2.38 21.69 28.90
N GLU A 49 -3.25 21.99 29.88
CA GLU A 49 -4.70 21.72 29.76
C GLU A 49 -5.46 22.81 28.98
N LYS A 50 -4.97 24.06 29.02
CA LYS A 50 -5.61 25.19 28.34
C LYS A 50 -5.27 25.21 26.86
N ASP A 51 -6.26 25.45 26.00
CA ASP A 51 -6.09 25.44 24.55
C ASP A 51 -5.03 26.44 24.04
N GLU A 52 -4.94 27.62 24.63
CA GLU A 52 -3.90 28.61 24.30
C GLU A 52 -2.49 28.11 24.60
N ALA A 53 -2.33 27.39 25.72
CA ALA A 53 -1.05 26.83 26.14
C ALA A 53 -0.68 25.60 25.30
N VAL A 54 -1.66 24.84 24.82
CA VAL A 54 -1.45 23.76 23.82
C VAL A 54 -0.97 24.37 22.51
N ALA A 55 -1.58 25.46 22.05
CA ALA A 55 -1.17 26.13 20.82
C ALA A 55 0.28 26.65 20.93
N GLN A 56 0.67 27.19 22.09
CA GLN A 56 2.05 27.59 22.34
C GLN A 56 3.01 26.39 22.33
N TRP A 57 2.65 25.31 23.03
CA TRP A 57 3.45 24.08 23.03
C TRP A 57 3.65 23.49 21.63
N CYS A 58 2.60 23.49 20.79
CA CYS A 58 2.71 23.06 19.40
C CYS A 58 3.70 23.92 18.60
N ARG A 59 3.70 25.24 18.83
CA ARG A 59 4.67 26.16 18.20
C ARG A 59 6.09 25.89 18.69
N ASP A 60 6.28 25.71 19.99
CA ASP A 60 7.60 25.48 20.58
C ASP A 60 8.20 24.16 20.08
N ILE A 61 7.39 23.09 19.98
CA ILE A 61 7.82 21.82 19.37
C ILE A 61 8.14 21.99 17.89
N PHE A 62 7.33 22.74 17.16
CA PHE A 62 7.59 22.99 15.74
C PHE A 62 8.92 23.70 15.51
N VAL A 63 9.21 24.75 16.29
CA VAL A 63 10.49 25.49 16.21
C VAL A 63 11.65 24.59 16.62
N ALA A 64 11.49 23.75 17.65
CA ALA A 64 12.52 22.80 18.06
C ALA A 64 12.83 21.77 16.95
N LYS A 65 11.81 21.29 16.22
CA LYS A 65 12.01 20.41 15.06
C LYS A 65 12.73 21.09 13.92
N ASP A 66 12.34 22.33 13.60
CA ASP A 66 12.94 23.10 12.52
C ASP A 66 14.43 23.31 12.78
N ALA A 67 14.80 23.67 14.02
CA ALA A 67 16.19 23.77 14.44
C ALA A 67 16.94 22.43 14.40
N LEU A 68 16.28 21.29 14.67
CA LEU A 68 16.87 19.96 14.52
C LEU A 68 17.08 19.58 13.04
N LEU A 69 16.15 19.96 12.17
CA LEU A 69 16.25 19.76 10.73
C LEU A 69 17.39 20.60 10.15
N ASP A 70 17.53 21.86 10.54
CA ASP A 70 18.64 22.72 10.12
C ASP A 70 20.00 22.16 10.53
N LYS A 71 20.11 21.63 11.76
CA LYS A 71 21.31 20.92 12.21
C LYS A 71 21.57 19.66 11.38
N HIS A 72 20.55 18.86 11.09
CA HIS A 72 20.69 17.69 10.24
C HIS A 72 21.11 18.05 8.81
N VAL A 73 20.64 19.18 8.26
CA VAL A 73 21.05 19.68 6.94
C VAL A 73 22.54 20.08 6.91
N ALA A 74 23.06 20.56 8.04
CA ALA A 74 24.46 20.97 8.20
C ALA A 74 25.40 19.81 8.54
N GLU A 75 24.99 18.90 9.42
CA GLU A 75 25.84 17.84 10.01
C GLU A 75 25.50 16.41 9.53
N ASP A 76 24.48 16.25 8.67
CA ASP A 76 23.94 14.97 8.14
C ASP A 76 23.52 13.96 9.24
N THR A 77 23.42 14.43 10.50
CA THR A 77 23.20 13.63 11.70
C THR A 77 22.30 14.39 12.69
N PHE A 78 21.43 13.66 13.41
CA PHE A 78 20.51 14.25 14.40
C PHE A 78 21.08 14.40 15.83
N SER A 79 22.40 14.24 16.06
CA SER A 79 23.15 14.18 17.35
C SER A 79 23.49 12.76 17.86
N ASP A 80 24.46 12.66 18.79
CA ASP A 80 25.20 11.50 19.36
C ASP A 80 24.40 10.33 19.97
N GLN A 81 23.07 10.31 19.83
CA GLN A 81 22.27 9.21 20.34
C GLN A 81 22.50 7.99 19.46
N GLU A 82 23.02 6.90 20.04
CA GLU A 82 23.24 5.63 19.33
C GLU A 82 22.05 5.34 18.43
N LEU A 83 22.31 5.35 17.12
CA LEU A 83 21.36 4.91 16.11
C LEU A 83 20.88 3.53 16.54
N GLN A 84 19.68 3.48 17.11
CA GLN A 84 18.96 2.24 17.30
C GLN A 84 18.62 1.78 15.90
N ASP A 85 19.55 1.06 15.29
CA ASP A 85 19.33 0.39 14.02
C ASP A 85 18.07 -0.42 14.23
N ALA A 86 17.01 -0.08 13.49
CA ALA A 86 15.74 -0.78 13.49
C ALA A 86 15.98 -2.12 12.80
N ARG A 87 16.83 -2.95 13.43
CA ARG A 87 17.37 -4.18 12.89
C ARG A 87 16.19 -5.10 12.69
N ARG A 88 15.87 -5.31 11.42
CA ARG A 88 14.78 -6.15 10.98
C ARG A 88 14.84 -7.49 11.74
N PRO A 89 13.77 -7.96 12.39
CA PRO A 89 13.84 -9.10 13.29
C PRO A 89 14.13 -10.38 12.51
N ILE A 90 15.41 -10.77 12.48
CA ILE A 90 15.92 -11.98 11.79
C ILE A 90 15.19 -13.24 12.29
N LYS A 91 14.73 -13.22 13.54
CA LYS A 91 13.93 -14.29 14.15
C LYS A 91 12.69 -14.65 13.32
N SER A 92 11.97 -13.65 12.80
CA SER A 92 10.77 -13.91 11.98
C SER A 92 11.13 -14.55 10.65
N LEU A 93 12.26 -14.19 10.05
CA LEU A 93 12.72 -14.75 8.78
C LEU A 93 13.10 -16.23 8.94
N VAL A 94 13.78 -16.58 10.03
CA VAL A 94 14.18 -17.97 10.32
C VAL A 94 12.95 -18.86 10.49
N VAL A 95 11.93 -18.39 11.23
CA VAL A 95 10.68 -19.14 11.40
C VAL A 95 9.99 -19.34 10.06
N ALA A 96 9.90 -18.30 9.23
CA ALA A 96 9.30 -18.41 7.89
C ALA A 96 10.04 -19.40 6.99
N LEU A 97 11.38 -19.35 6.97
CA LEU A 97 12.21 -20.28 6.20
C LEU A 97 12.08 -21.73 6.71
N SER A 98 12.02 -21.92 8.03
CA SER A 98 11.82 -23.25 8.62
C SER A 98 10.47 -23.84 8.20
N TRP A 99 9.40 -23.05 8.25
CA TRP A 99 8.07 -23.50 7.80
C TRP A 99 8.05 -23.79 6.30
N ALA A 100 8.68 -22.93 5.49
CA ALA A 100 8.79 -23.17 4.05
C ALA A 100 9.52 -24.49 3.76
N PHE A 101 10.61 -24.78 4.48
CA PHE A 101 11.35 -26.02 4.31
C PHE A 101 10.54 -27.26 4.73
N VAL A 102 9.80 -27.18 5.85
CA VAL A 102 8.89 -28.26 6.29
C VAL A 102 7.79 -28.51 5.26
N VAL A 103 7.18 -27.45 4.72
CA VAL A 103 6.14 -27.56 3.68
C VAL A 103 6.72 -28.18 2.41
N VAL A 104 7.88 -27.71 1.93
CA VAL A 104 8.55 -28.25 0.73
C VAL A 104 8.96 -29.71 0.95
N ALA A 105 9.55 -30.05 2.09
CA ALA A 105 9.91 -31.43 2.39
C ALA A 105 8.65 -32.32 2.49
N GLY A 106 7.58 -31.81 3.09
CA GLY A 106 6.28 -32.48 3.19
C GLY A 106 5.66 -32.73 1.82
N THR A 107 5.65 -31.74 0.93
CA THR A 107 5.12 -31.89 -0.44
C THR A 107 5.97 -32.84 -1.28
N LEU A 108 7.30 -32.78 -1.17
CA LEU A 108 8.20 -33.73 -1.86
C LEU A 108 8.03 -35.16 -1.36
N LYS A 109 7.96 -35.36 -0.03
CA LYS A 109 7.73 -36.68 0.57
C LYS A 109 6.35 -37.21 0.22
N PHE A 110 5.33 -36.36 0.25
CA PHE A 110 3.99 -36.71 -0.20
C PHE A 110 3.99 -37.13 -1.66
N LEU A 111 4.60 -36.33 -2.55
CA LEU A 111 4.71 -36.60 -3.99
C LEU A 111 5.43 -37.92 -4.29
N GLN A 112 6.52 -38.22 -3.56
CA GLN A 112 7.26 -39.48 -3.67
C GLN A 112 6.45 -40.67 -3.13
N TRP A 113 5.79 -40.51 -1.98
CA TRP A 113 5.04 -41.60 -1.35
C TRP A 113 3.79 -41.98 -2.13
N SER A 114 3.12 -40.98 -2.71
CA SER A 114 1.85 -41.21 -3.40
C SER A 114 1.99 -41.50 -4.89
N SER A 115 3.21 -41.53 -5.46
CA SER A 115 3.47 -41.75 -6.89
C SER A 115 2.42 -41.03 -7.75
N LEU A 116 2.17 -39.74 -7.46
CA LEU A 116 0.94 -39.02 -7.86
C LEU A 116 0.66 -39.03 -9.36
N LEU A 117 1.69 -39.26 -10.18
CA LEU A 117 1.60 -39.31 -11.64
C LEU A 117 1.35 -40.74 -12.19
N SER A 118 1.43 -41.78 -11.36
CA SER A 118 1.24 -43.19 -11.77
C SER A 118 0.03 -43.85 -11.08
N SER A 119 -0.36 -43.39 -9.89
CA SER A 119 -1.55 -43.90 -9.20
C SER A 119 -2.82 -43.12 -9.59
N TRP A 120 -3.91 -43.85 -9.88
CA TRP A 120 -5.24 -43.28 -10.19
C TRP A 120 -5.72 -42.26 -9.14
N LYS A 121 -5.38 -42.49 -7.86
CA LYS A 121 -5.74 -41.58 -6.76
C LYS A 121 -5.02 -40.23 -6.84
N GLY A 122 -3.80 -40.21 -7.37
CA GLY A 122 -3.02 -38.98 -7.54
C GLY A 122 -3.49 -38.13 -8.71
N VAL A 123 -3.85 -38.78 -9.82
CA VAL A 123 -4.48 -38.13 -10.98
C VAL A 123 -5.78 -37.45 -10.56
N ALA A 124 -6.64 -38.14 -9.79
CA ALA A 124 -7.89 -37.56 -9.31
C ALA A 124 -7.67 -36.29 -8.45
N PHE A 125 -6.69 -36.31 -7.54
CA PHE A 125 -6.36 -35.17 -6.70
C PHE A 125 -5.77 -34.00 -7.50
N SER A 126 -4.90 -34.30 -8.47
CA SER A 126 -4.32 -33.30 -9.36
C SER A 126 -5.38 -32.62 -10.24
N THR A 127 -6.30 -33.39 -10.82
CA THR A 127 -7.41 -32.87 -11.63
C THR A 127 -8.35 -32.00 -10.79
N PHE A 128 -8.65 -32.41 -9.55
CA PHE A 128 -9.45 -31.60 -8.63
C PHE A 128 -8.75 -30.28 -8.28
N GLY A 129 -7.45 -30.32 -7.96
CA GLY A 129 -6.67 -29.11 -7.71
C GLY A 129 -6.65 -28.15 -8.91
N LEU A 130 -6.45 -28.67 -10.12
CA LEU A 130 -6.46 -27.88 -11.35
C LEU A 130 -7.83 -27.26 -11.64
N ALA A 131 -8.91 -28.00 -11.40
CA ALA A 131 -10.29 -27.51 -11.54
C ALA A 131 -10.58 -26.38 -10.54
N VAL A 132 -10.12 -26.51 -9.29
CA VAL A 132 -10.27 -25.46 -8.27
C VAL A 132 -9.50 -24.19 -8.69
N VAL A 133 -8.25 -24.31 -9.14
CA VAL A 133 -7.46 -23.16 -9.62
C VAL A 133 -8.13 -22.47 -10.80
N THR A 134 -8.65 -23.25 -11.76
CA THR A 134 -9.35 -22.72 -12.93
C THR A 134 -10.67 -22.01 -12.54
N GLY A 135 -11.41 -22.58 -11.58
CA GLY A 135 -12.61 -21.96 -11.01
C GLY A 135 -12.30 -20.65 -10.29
N LEU A 136 -11.24 -20.62 -9.46
CA LEU A 136 -10.78 -19.40 -8.80
C LEU A 136 -10.36 -18.34 -9.81
N MET A 137 -9.64 -18.71 -10.87
CA MET A 137 -9.27 -17.78 -11.94
C MET A 137 -10.51 -17.20 -12.65
N HIS A 138 -11.50 -18.03 -12.97
CA HIS A 138 -12.76 -17.56 -13.55
C HIS A 138 -13.53 -16.63 -12.62
N ILE A 139 -13.59 -16.94 -11.33
CA ILE A 139 -14.22 -16.09 -10.31
C ILE A 139 -13.52 -14.73 -10.24
N LEU A 140 -12.18 -14.70 -10.21
CA LEU A 140 -11.40 -13.47 -10.18
C LEU A 140 -11.60 -12.62 -11.45
N ILE A 141 -11.70 -13.25 -12.63
CA ILE A 141 -12.01 -12.55 -13.88
C ILE A 141 -13.42 -11.93 -13.83
N LEU A 142 -14.40 -12.67 -13.32
CA LEU A 142 -15.77 -12.16 -13.15
C LEU A 142 -15.83 -10.98 -12.18
N PHE A 143 -15.13 -11.06 -11.04
CA PHE A 143 -15.00 -9.94 -10.11
C PHE A 143 -14.29 -8.74 -10.73
N SER A 144 -13.25 -8.96 -11.54
CA SER A 144 -12.52 -7.89 -12.22
C SER A 144 -13.39 -7.16 -13.27
N GLN A 145 -14.28 -7.89 -13.96
CA GLN A 145 -15.23 -7.30 -14.91
C GLN A 145 -16.39 -6.57 -14.20
N ALA A 146 -16.77 -7.00 -13.00
CA ALA A 146 -17.85 -6.39 -12.21
C ALA A 146 -17.52 -4.94 -11.76
N GLU A 147 -16.24 -4.60 -11.63
CA GLU A 147 -15.82 -3.25 -11.25
C GLU A 147 -15.84 -2.26 -12.42
N ARG A 148 -15.95 -2.73 -13.68
CA ARG A 148 -15.82 -1.88 -14.88
C ARG A 148 -17.10 -1.62 -15.68
N SER A 149 -18.29 -1.98 -15.18
CA SER A 149 -19.54 -1.75 -15.94
C SER A 149 -20.68 -1.12 -15.14
N ASN A 150 -20.60 0.20 -14.97
CA ASN A 150 -21.80 1.05 -15.02
C ASN A 150 -21.46 2.38 -15.73
N PRO A 151 -21.39 2.40 -17.07
CA PRO A 151 -21.52 3.66 -17.78
C PRO A 151 -22.98 4.11 -17.65
N SER A 152 -23.19 5.23 -16.96
CA SER A 152 -24.49 5.88 -16.83
C SER A 152 -25.13 6.04 -18.21
N LYS A 153 -26.28 5.40 -18.41
CA LYS A 153 -27.13 5.54 -19.59
C LYS A 153 -27.63 6.98 -19.66
N VAL A 154 -26.88 7.87 -20.31
CA VAL A 154 -27.37 9.19 -20.70
C VAL A 154 -28.48 8.97 -21.72
N ALA A 155 -29.70 9.28 -21.33
CA ALA A 155 -30.87 9.21 -22.18
C ALA A 155 -30.66 10.08 -23.42
N SER A 156 -30.50 9.43 -24.58
CA SER A 156 -30.68 10.08 -25.88
C SER A 156 -32.17 10.40 -26.04
N ALA A 157 -32.58 11.52 -25.47
CA ALA A 157 -33.83 12.16 -25.80
C ALA A 157 -33.58 13.10 -26.97
N LYS A 158 -34.36 12.90 -28.04
CA LYS A 158 -34.70 13.90 -29.07
C LYS A 158 -33.76 14.06 -30.27
N ARG A 159 -33.81 13.07 -31.17
CA ARG A 159 -33.85 13.32 -32.63
C ARG A 159 -34.73 12.27 -33.30
N LYS A 160 -36.04 12.38 -33.10
CA LYS A 160 -37.04 11.73 -33.95
C LYS A 160 -38.13 12.77 -34.23
N ASN A 161 -37.93 13.49 -35.32
CA ASN A 161 -38.89 14.24 -36.12
C ASN A 161 -38.09 14.67 -37.36
N LYS A 162 -38.49 14.45 -38.60
CA LYS A 162 -39.52 13.64 -39.23
C LYS A 162 -39.13 13.78 -40.70
N GLU A 163 -38.68 12.70 -41.32
CA GLU A 163 -38.36 12.66 -42.75
C GLU A 163 -39.60 12.09 -43.45
N GLU A 164 -40.39 12.99 -44.05
CA GLU A 164 -41.55 12.80 -44.94
C GLU A 164 -41.90 14.23 -45.39
N GLN A 165 -41.97 14.67 -46.65
CA GLN A 165 -42.08 14.05 -47.97
C GLN A 165 -41.69 15.12 -49.04
N PRO A 166 -41.55 14.75 -50.33
CA PRO A 166 -41.07 15.61 -51.41
C PRO A 166 -42.18 16.39 -52.14
N LEU A 167 -41.75 17.31 -53.03
CA LEU A 167 -42.37 17.70 -54.32
C LEU A 167 -42.77 19.19 -54.53
N THR A 168 -42.39 19.66 -55.73
CA THR A 168 -42.85 20.79 -56.58
C THR A 168 -42.50 22.26 -56.30
N THR A 169 -41.70 22.80 -57.25
CA THR A 169 -42.03 23.90 -58.18
C THR A 169 -41.60 25.34 -57.89
N ASN A 170 -40.71 25.82 -58.78
CA ASN A 170 -40.50 27.15 -59.39
C ASN A 170 -40.55 28.45 -58.58
N GLY A 171 -39.58 29.33 -58.88
CA GLY A 171 -39.80 30.78 -58.85
C GLY A 171 -38.52 31.62 -58.72
N LYS A 172 -38.31 32.54 -59.67
CA LYS A 172 -37.21 33.51 -59.77
C LYS A 172 -37.34 34.69 -58.79
N GLN A 173 -36.29 35.53 -58.79
CA GLN A 173 -36.15 36.91 -58.26
C GLN A 173 -35.84 36.97 -56.76
N GLN A 174 -34.89 37.77 -56.26
CA GLN A 174 -34.23 38.99 -56.75
C GLN A 174 -32.86 39.14 -56.08
#